data_AF-A0ABD0T6L6-F1
#
_entry.id   AF-A0ABD0T6L6-F1
#
_cell.length_a   1.000
_cell.length_b   1.000
_cell.length_c   1.000
_cell.angle_alpha   90.00
_cell.angle_beta   90.00
_cell.angle_gamma   90.00
#
_symmetry.space_group_name_H-M   'P 1'
#
loop_
_entity.id
_entity.type
_entity.pdbx_description
1 polymer ?
#
loop_
_entity_poly.entity_id
_entity_poly.type
_entity_poly.pdbx_seq_one_letter_code
_entity_poly.pdbx_strand_id
1 'polypeptide(L)'
;MGLTKEEKKAKKEAKRLEKLKAEAEARKKLKREELQREMAAQAMKRGELDRTWRELMLKIKEPVFKQDIEVMWHVFERAYDKKDHLINYTMKLMDIADDQFQRCVASFCDTIDTMINKFLVDLDDLSKENDIRTSRLLKSGENEAAQIMTDHNAAETHLQLLLYHGHTTADALVWTTRGENLVKQDEDRSKYANERENLRSFLENNYNAVWDEYKAVLKAYVVETADNQKQVRKLRRKENLMADIIASQGKKIANSDGMLKRLRTELAAYESGTKQAVFRDRRNRHRAACHKLKKRLINGCATDVKKMAILVRVSDDTVEWLEGAAKKGEKILRMAALCRKFEGQREKVMPFGSTIPHSPTQGKGNLRQQKSDDSLVANAISSTCGLTRLWQRIAKAELTKRALFREKMLLEQENAFIIRKIQALKEDRIGPDTQKCPCAGPPKRGAINPPTAVEGVLEISKYKKL
;
A
#
# COMPACT_ATOMS: atom_id res chain seq x y z
N MET A 1 28.71 -32.06 -171.26
CA MET A 1 30.10 -32.46 -171.54
C MET A 1 30.52 -33.52 -170.53
N GLY A 2 31.21 -34.56 -171.00
CA GLY A 2 31.50 -35.76 -170.21
C GLY A 2 32.48 -35.50 -169.07
N LEU A 3 32.32 -36.26 -167.99
CA LEU A 3 33.32 -36.43 -166.94
C LEU A 3 33.54 -37.93 -166.73
N THR A 4 34.79 -38.24 -166.41
CA THR A 4 35.63 -39.37 -166.83
C THR A 4 35.32 -40.70 -166.12
N LYS A 5 35.91 -41.80 -166.64
CA LYS A 5 35.81 -43.19 -166.14
C LYS A 5 36.15 -43.38 -164.65
N GLU A 6 36.75 -42.40 -163.97
CA GLU A 6 37.09 -42.46 -162.54
C GLU A 6 35.89 -42.17 -161.62
N GLU A 7 34.96 -41.30 -162.00
CA GLU A 7 33.80 -40.96 -161.15
C GLU A 7 32.72 -42.05 -161.12
N LYS A 8 32.63 -42.87 -162.18
CA LYS A 8 31.73 -44.05 -162.21
C LYS A 8 32.25 -45.23 -161.37
N LYS A 9 33.55 -45.28 -161.06
CA LYS A 9 34.14 -46.24 -160.10
C LYS A 9 33.88 -45.80 -158.66
N ALA A 10 34.06 -44.51 -158.35
CA ALA A 10 33.81 -43.94 -157.03
C ALA A 10 32.33 -44.06 -156.57
N LYS A 11 31.35 -43.83 -157.47
CA LYS A 11 29.92 -43.97 -157.13
C LYS A 11 29.48 -45.43 -156.88
N LYS A 12 30.15 -46.42 -157.46
CA LYS A 12 29.82 -47.84 -157.26
C LYS A 12 30.47 -48.41 -155.99
N GLU A 13 31.66 -47.92 -155.62
CA GLU A 13 32.30 -48.21 -154.32
C GLU A 13 31.59 -47.51 -153.16
N ALA A 14 31.16 -46.25 -153.33
CA ALA A 14 30.39 -45.53 -152.30
C ALA A 14 29.07 -46.25 -151.96
N LYS A 15 28.33 -46.75 -152.95
CA LYS A 15 27.08 -47.51 -152.74
C LYS A 15 27.30 -48.88 -152.07
N ARG A 16 28.46 -49.51 -152.28
CA ARG A 16 28.82 -50.79 -151.63
C ARG A 16 29.24 -50.58 -150.17
N LEU A 17 30.01 -49.53 -149.89
CA LEU A 17 30.39 -49.11 -148.54
C LEU A 17 29.19 -48.64 -147.71
N GLU A 18 28.21 -47.98 -148.33
CA GLU A 18 26.99 -47.53 -147.66
C GLU A 18 26.07 -48.70 -147.29
N LYS A 19 25.89 -49.71 -148.17
CA LYS A 19 25.15 -50.93 -147.83
C LYS A 19 25.80 -51.74 -146.70
N LEU A 20 27.12 -51.89 -146.71
CA LEU A 20 27.86 -52.55 -145.63
C LEU A 20 27.77 -51.78 -144.30
N LYS A 21 27.76 -50.44 -144.35
CA LYS A 21 27.52 -49.60 -143.16
C LYS A 21 26.09 -49.71 -142.65
N ALA A 22 25.09 -49.76 -143.53
CA ALA A 22 23.69 -49.90 -143.16
C ALA A 22 23.40 -51.29 -142.55
N GLU A 23 23.96 -52.37 -143.08
CA GLU A 23 23.87 -53.70 -142.46
C GLU A 23 24.60 -53.76 -141.12
N ALA A 24 25.77 -53.13 -141.00
CA ALA A 24 26.48 -53.03 -139.72
C ALA A 24 25.73 -52.20 -138.67
N GLU A 25 25.04 -51.12 -139.08
CA GLU A 25 24.19 -50.32 -138.20
C GLU A 25 22.90 -51.04 -137.81
N ALA A 26 22.25 -51.75 -138.72
CA ALA A 26 21.08 -52.57 -138.42
C ALA A 26 21.43 -53.67 -137.41
N ARG A 27 22.60 -54.32 -137.57
CA ARG A 27 23.11 -55.33 -136.63
C ARG A 27 23.48 -54.73 -135.27
N LYS A 28 23.98 -53.48 -135.24
CA LYS A 28 24.23 -52.73 -134.00
C LYS A 28 22.93 -52.29 -133.32
N LYS A 29 21.90 -51.90 -134.06
CA LYS A 29 20.57 -51.56 -133.52
C LYS A 29 19.90 -52.78 -132.89
N LEU A 30 19.92 -53.93 -133.57
CA LEU A 30 19.38 -55.18 -133.03
C LEU A 30 20.08 -55.58 -131.72
N LYS A 31 21.43 -55.51 -131.68
CA LYS A 31 22.19 -55.76 -130.44
C LYS A 31 21.89 -54.75 -129.33
N ARG A 32 21.62 -53.48 -129.66
CA ARG A 32 21.24 -52.46 -128.67
C ARG A 32 19.83 -52.70 -128.13
N GLU A 33 18.90 -53.10 -128.98
CA GLU A 33 17.53 -53.43 -128.57
C GLU A 33 17.49 -54.71 -127.74
N GLU A 34 18.29 -55.72 -128.07
CA GLU A 34 18.49 -56.93 -127.24
C GLU A 34 19.08 -56.56 -125.88
N LEU A 35 20.14 -55.74 -125.84
CA LEU A 35 20.73 -55.26 -124.59
C LEU A 35 19.74 -54.42 -123.76
N GLN A 36 18.94 -53.56 -124.40
CA GLN A 36 17.92 -52.78 -123.70
C GLN A 36 16.79 -53.65 -123.15
N ARG A 37 16.38 -54.70 -123.88
CA ARG A 37 15.43 -55.70 -123.35
C ARG A 37 16.01 -56.46 -122.17
N GLU A 38 17.29 -56.85 -122.23
CA GLU A 38 17.97 -57.50 -121.12
C GLU A 38 18.12 -56.57 -119.90
N MET A 39 18.48 -55.29 -120.11
CA MET A 39 18.57 -54.30 -119.03
C MET A 39 17.20 -54.01 -118.40
N ALA A 40 16.13 -53.89 -119.21
CA ALA A 40 14.77 -53.72 -118.71
C ALA A 40 14.31 -54.97 -117.93
N ALA A 41 14.62 -56.17 -118.42
CA ALA A 41 14.34 -57.41 -117.71
C ALA A 41 15.15 -57.53 -116.40
N GLN A 42 16.41 -57.09 -116.38
CA GLN A 42 17.23 -57.04 -115.18
C GLN A 42 16.76 -55.99 -114.17
N ALA A 43 16.25 -54.84 -114.63
CA ALA A 43 15.67 -53.81 -113.76
C ALA A 43 14.38 -54.30 -113.10
N MET A 44 13.52 -54.99 -113.84
CA MET A 44 12.34 -55.67 -113.29
C MET A 44 12.75 -56.74 -112.27
N LYS A 45 13.71 -57.61 -112.62
CA LYS A 45 14.24 -58.63 -111.69
C LYS A 45 14.93 -58.02 -110.46
N ARG A 46 15.54 -56.84 -110.58
CA ARG A 46 16.13 -56.12 -109.43
C ARG A 46 15.04 -55.53 -108.53
N GLY A 47 13.99 -54.96 -109.10
CA GLY A 47 12.82 -54.50 -108.33
C GLY A 47 12.13 -55.66 -107.61
N GLU A 48 12.01 -56.82 -108.24
CA GLU A 48 11.53 -58.06 -107.61
C GLU A 48 12.48 -58.53 -106.49
N LEU A 49 13.80 -58.48 -106.70
CA LEU A 49 14.81 -58.79 -105.68
C LEU A 49 14.77 -57.81 -104.48
N ASP A 50 14.63 -56.51 -104.71
CA ASP A 50 14.53 -55.52 -103.64
C ASP A 50 13.21 -55.65 -102.88
N ARG A 51 12.11 -55.97 -103.58
CA ARG A 51 10.82 -56.23 -102.95
C ARG A 51 10.90 -57.49 -102.08
N THR A 52 11.46 -58.57 -102.61
CA THR A 52 11.66 -59.82 -101.86
C THR A 52 12.65 -59.65 -100.72
N TRP A 53 13.70 -58.83 -100.87
CA TRP A 53 14.63 -58.49 -99.79
C TRP A 53 13.96 -57.66 -98.68
N ARG A 54 13.14 -56.66 -99.03
CA ARG A 54 12.37 -55.90 -98.03
C ARG A 54 11.33 -56.76 -97.34
N GLU A 55 10.63 -57.63 -98.08
CA GLU A 55 9.70 -58.60 -97.52
C GLU A 55 10.42 -59.57 -96.57
N LEU A 56 11.62 -60.06 -96.94
CA LEU A 56 12.44 -60.91 -96.09
C LEU A 56 12.94 -60.17 -94.85
N MET A 57 13.43 -58.95 -95.00
CA MET A 57 13.90 -58.10 -93.89
C MET A 57 12.77 -57.73 -92.94
N LEU A 58 11.58 -57.43 -93.45
CA LEU A 58 10.37 -57.22 -92.64
C LEU A 58 10.01 -58.51 -91.89
N LYS A 59 9.98 -59.66 -92.56
CA LYS A 59 9.74 -60.95 -91.90
C LYS A 59 10.76 -61.26 -90.80
N ILE A 60 12.01 -60.84 -90.95
CA ILE A 60 13.05 -61.03 -89.94
C ILE A 60 12.95 -59.99 -88.80
N LYS A 61 12.65 -58.72 -89.10
CA LYS A 61 12.66 -57.63 -88.11
C LYS A 61 11.34 -57.45 -87.35
N GLU A 62 10.21 -57.77 -87.98
CA GLU A 62 8.90 -57.71 -87.34
C GLU A 62 8.81 -58.51 -86.02
N PRO A 63 9.28 -59.77 -85.92
CA PRO A 63 9.27 -60.49 -84.65
C PRO A 63 10.21 -59.87 -83.62
N VAL A 64 11.35 -59.29 -84.03
CA VAL A 64 12.28 -58.60 -83.12
C VAL A 64 11.63 -57.34 -82.54
N PHE A 65 10.97 -56.52 -83.36
CA PHE A 65 10.26 -55.34 -82.86
C PHE A 65 9.09 -55.71 -81.94
N LYS A 66 8.35 -56.78 -82.27
CA LYS A 66 7.30 -57.31 -81.37
C LYS A 66 7.89 -57.69 -80.02
N GLN A 67 9.02 -58.40 -80.02
CA GLN A 67 9.72 -58.79 -78.79
C GLN A 67 10.26 -57.58 -78.02
N ASP A 68 10.85 -56.58 -78.68
CA ASP A 68 11.34 -55.36 -78.03
C ASP A 68 10.21 -54.53 -77.41
N ILE A 69 9.07 -54.42 -78.09
CA ILE A 69 7.86 -53.76 -77.56
C ILE A 69 7.31 -54.53 -76.36
N GLU A 70 7.28 -55.86 -76.42
CA GLU A 70 6.85 -56.72 -75.31
C GLU A 70 7.78 -56.62 -74.09
N VAL A 71 9.09 -56.60 -74.32
CA VAL A 71 10.08 -56.35 -73.25
C VAL A 71 9.90 -54.96 -72.64
N MET A 72 9.75 -53.92 -73.46
CA MET A 72 9.47 -52.56 -72.96
C MET A 72 8.17 -52.49 -72.19
N TRP A 73 7.12 -53.17 -72.67
CA TRP A 73 5.83 -53.28 -71.99
C TRP A 73 5.99 -53.89 -70.59
N HIS A 74 6.65 -55.05 -70.47
CA HIS A 74 6.87 -55.69 -69.18
C HIS A 74 7.77 -54.88 -68.24
N VAL A 75 8.78 -54.18 -68.77
CA VAL A 75 9.61 -53.26 -67.96
C VAL A 75 8.78 -52.10 -67.44
N PHE A 76 7.90 -51.55 -68.27
CA PHE A 76 7.00 -50.46 -67.88
C PHE A 76 5.98 -50.93 -66.84
N GLU A 77 5.28 -52.06 -67.06
CA GLU A 77 4.35 -52.64 -66.08
C GLU A 77 5.04 -52.87 -64.73
N ARG A 78 6.23 -53.47 -64.71
CA ARG A 78 6.97 -53.69 -63.47
C ARG A 78 7.36 -52.38 -62.77
N ALA A 79 7.70 -51.35 -63.51
CA ALA A 79 8.03 -50.04 -62.94
C ALA A 79 6.76 -49.34 -62.43
N TYR A 80 5.64 -49.49 -63.13
CA TYR A 80 4.33 -49.00 -62.73
C TYR A 80 3.89 -49.68 -61.43
N ASP A 81 3.88 -51.01 -61.37
CA ASP A 81 3.49 -51.79 -60.17
C ASP A 81 4.35 -51.45 -58.96
N LYS A 82 5.67 -51.26 -59.14
CA LYS A 82 6.55 -50.83 -58.05
C LYS A 82 6.21 -49.43 -57.55
N LYS A 83 5.94 -48.50 -58.45
CA LYS A 83 5.57 -47.13 -58.08
C LYS A 83 4.20 -47.11 -57.41
N ASP A 84 3.24 -47.86 -57.93
CA ASP A 84 1.90 -47.98 -57.35
C ASP A 84 1.96 -48.62 -55.95
N HIS A 85 2.74 -49.70 -55.79
CA HIS A 85 3.01 -50.27 -54.47
C HIS A 85 3.66 -49.26 -53.52
N LEU A 86 4.66 -48.50 -53.97
CA LEU A 86 5.31 -47.47 -53.16
C LEU A 86 4.31 -46.37 -52.76
N ILE A 87 3.51 -45.87 -53.70
CA ILE A 87 2.47 -44.86 -53.42
C ILE A 87 1.50 -45.40 -52.37
N ASN A 88 0.93 -46.59 -52.58
CA ASN A 88 0.00 -47.24 -51.65
C ASN A 88 0.63 -47.49 -50.28
N TYR A 89 1.91 -47.89 -50.24
CA TYR A 89 2.64 -48.08 -49.00
C TYR A 89 2.88 -46.75 -48.26
N THR A 90 3.28 -45.70 -48.98
CA THR A 90 3.46 -44.37 -48.39
C THR A 90 2.15 -43.76 -47.89
N MET A 91 1.03 -43.98 -48.59
CA MET A 91 -0.30 -43.57 -48.12
C MET A 91 -0.65 -44.26 -46.81
N LYS A 92 -0.45 -45.59 -46.71
CA LYS A 92 -0.66 -46.32 -45.44
C LYS A 92 0.23 -45.82 -44.31
N LEU A 93 1.49 -45.52 -44.58
CA LEU A 93 2.40 -44.95 -43.57
C LEU A 93 1.94 -43.56 -43.12
N MET A 94 1.39 -42.75 -44.03
CA MET A 94 0.84 -41.44 -43.72
C MET A 94 -0.40 -41.57 -42.83
N ASP A 95 -1.32 -42.48 -43.14
CA ASP A 95 -2.49 -42.77 -42.30
C ASP A 95 -2.09 -43.23 -40.88
N ILE A 96 -1.07 -44.09 -40.79
CA ILE A 96 -0.54 -44.54 -39.49
C ILE A 96 0.09 -43.38 -38.72
N ALA A 97 0.85 -42.50 -39.39
CA ALA A 97 1.47 -41.34 -38.75
C ALA A 97 0.42 -40.34 -38.26
N ASP A 98 -0.63 -40.11 -39.03
CA ASP A 98 -1.75 -39.25 -38.64
C ASP A 98 -2.51 -39.84 -37.44
N ASP A 99 -2.81 -41.15 -37.44
CA ASP A 99 -3.45 -41.81 -36.30
C ASP A 99 -2.58 -41.75 -35.04
N GLN A 100 -1.27 -41.97 -35.16
CA GLN A 100 -0.32 -41.79 -34.05
C GLN A 100 -0.31 -40.35 -33.53
N PHE A 101 -0.32 -39.36 -34.42
CA PHE A 101 -0.36 -37.95 -34.04
C PHE A 101 -1.65 -37.61 -33.30
N GLN A 102 -2.81 -38.03 -33.81
CA GLN A 102 -4.10 -37.81 -33.17
C GLN A 102 -4.17 -38.46 -31.78
N ARG A 103 -3.68 -39.70 -31.64
CA ARG A 103 -3.61 -40.38 -30.33
C ARG A 103 -2.67 -39.67 -29.35
N CYS A 104 -1.53 -39.16 -29.82
CA CYS A 104 -0.60 -38.40 -28.99
C CYS A 104 -1.25 -37.11 -28.47
N VAL A 105 -1.93 -36.37 -29.35
CA VAL A 105 -2.66 -35.15 -28.99
C VAL A 105 -3.78 -35.45 -28.00
N ALA A 106 -4.59 -36.50 -28.26
CA ALA A 106 -5.66 -36.91 -27.35
C ALA A 106 -5.12 -37.28 -25.96
N SER A 107 -4.07 -38.11 -25.90
CA SER A 107 -3.42 -38.49 -24.65
C SER A 107 -2.83 -37.28 -23.89
N PHE A 108 -2.28 -36.30 -24.61
CA PHE A 108 -1.77 -35.07 -24.01
C PHE A 108 -2.91 -34.22 -23.44
N CYS A 109 -4.00 -34.05 -24.17
CA CYS A 109 -5.20 -33.36 -23.69
C CYS A 109 -5.76 -34.04 -22.43
N ASP A 110 -5.90 -35.36 -22.43
CA ASP A 110 -6.34 -36.13 -21.25
C ASP A 110 -5.41 -35.93 -20.05
N THR A 111 -4.10 -35.87 -20.28
CA THR A 111 -3.11 -35.63 -19.22
C THR A 111 -3.23 -34.21 -18.67
N ILE A 112 -3.47 -33.21 -19.52
CA ILE A 112 -3.72 -31.84 -19.08
C ILE A 112 -5.05 -31.77 -18.30
N ASP A 113 -6.11 -32.38 -18.79
CA ASP A 113 -7.43 -32.33 -18.16
C ASP A 113 -7.42 -33.02 -16.79
N THR A 114 -6.75 -34.17 -16.67
CA THR A 114 -6.55 -34.83 -15.37
C THR A 114 -5.74 -33.97 -14.40
N MET A 115 -4.71 -33.27 -14.88
CA MET A 115 -3.92 -32.35 -14.08
C MET A 115 -4.74 -31.14 -13.62
N ILE A 116 -5.52 -30.53 -14.52
CA ILE A 116 -6.41 -29.40 -14.21
C ILE A 116 -7.44 -29.84 -13.17
N ASN A 117 -8.10 -30.98 -13.37
CA ASN A 117 -9.10 -31.48 -12.43
C ASN A 117 -8.51 -31.74 -11.05
N LYS A 118 -7.30 -32.30 -10.98
CA LYS A 118 -6.60 -32.47 -9.70
C LYS A 118 -6.33 -31.12 -9.02
N PHE A 119 -5.81 -30.13 -9.75
CA PHE A 119 -5.58 -28.81 -9.18
C PHE A 119 -6.86 -28.12 -8.71
N LEU A 120 -7.98 -28.31 -9.42
CA LEU A 120 -9.27 -27.77 -9.01
C LEU A 120 -9.76 -28.41 -7.69
N VAL A 121 -9.61 -29.73 -7.54
CA VAL A 121 -9.95 -30.44 -6.29
C VAL A 121 -9.04 -29.98 -5.14
N ASP A 122 -7.73 -29.91 -5.36
CA ASP A 122 -6.77 -29.47 -4.34
C ASP A 122 -7.06 -28.01 -3.90
N LEU A 123 -7.46 -27.14 -4.83
CA LEU A 123 -7.86 -25.76 -4.52
C LEU A 123 -9.15 -25.68 -3.71
N ASP A 124 -10.14 -26.51 -4.04
CA ASP A 124 -11.41 -26.59 -3.30
C ASP A 124 -11.19 -27.10 -1.86
N ASP A 125 -10.35 -28.13 -1.70
CA ASP A 125 -9.99 -28.67 -0.40
C ASP A 125 -9.21 -27.65 0.46
N LEU A 126 -8.26 -26.93 -0.15
CA LEU A 126 -7.55 -25.83 0.52
C LEU A 126 -8.51 -24.70 0.93
N SER A 127 -9.49 -24.36 0.08
CA SER A 127 -10.51 -23.36 0.39
C SER A 127 -11.34 -23.80 1.60
N LYS A 128 -11.86 -25.03 1.58
CA LYS A 128 -12.64 -25.60 2.70
C LYS A 128 -11.84 -25.65 3.99
N GLU A 129 -10.57 -26.07 3.91
CA GLU A 129 -9.71 -26.12 5.10
C GLU A 129 -9.47 -24.71 5.67
N ASN A 130 -9.27 -23.72 4.80
CA ASN A 130 -9.13 -22.33 5.22
C ASN A 130 -10.42 -21.80 5.88
N ASP A 131 -11.59 -22.11 5.32
CA ASP A 131 -12.90 -21.72 5.90
C ASP A 131 -13.13 -22.36 7.28
N ILE A 132 -12.73 -23.63 7.43
CA ILE A 132 -12.79 -24.32 8.72
C ILE A 132 -11.82 -23.69 9.72
N ARG A 133 -10.58 -23.40 9.31
CA ARG A 133 -9.55 -22.80 10.18
C ARG A 133 -9.96 -21.39 10.63
N THR A 134 -10.43 -20.56 9.71
CA THR A 134 -10.90 -19.20 10.01
C THR A 134 -12.12 -19.23 10.92
N SER A 135 -13.10 -20.10 10.65
CA SER A 135 -14.27 -20.28 11.51
C SER A 135 -13.89 -20.74 12.93
N ARG A 136 -12.92 -21.65 13.05
CA ARG A 136 -12.42 -22.12 14.35
C ARG A 136 -11.71 -20.99 15.11
N LEU A 137 -10.91 -20.19 14.41
CA LEU A 137 -10.18 -19.07 15.01
C LEU A 137 -11.13 -17.97 15.48
N LEU A 138 -12.16 -17.65 14.69
CA LEU A 138 -13.21 -16.71 15.08
C LEU A 138 -13.95 -17.19 16.34
N LYS A 139 -14.38 -18.47 16.37
CA LYS A 139 -15.02 -19.05 17.56
C LYS A 139 -14.10 -19.06 18.78
N SER A 140 -12.80 -19.32 18.63
CA SER A 140 -11.84 -19.22 19.73
C SER A 140 -11.77 -17.79 20.26
N GLY A 141 -11.67 -16.81 19.37
CA GLY A 141 -11.64 -15.39 19.74
C GLY A 141 -12.92 -14.93 20.44
N GLU A 142 -14.10 -15.38 19.98
CA GLU A 142 -15.38 -15.12 20.63
C GLU A 142 -15.44 -15.73 22.04
N ASN A 143 -14.99 -16.99 22.20
CA ASN A 143 -14.95 -17.65 23.49
C ASN A 143 -13.97 -16.97 24.47
N GLU A 144 -12.78 -16.59 23.99
CA GLU A 144 -11.79 -15.86 24.78
C GLU A 144 -12.32 -14.48 25.20
N ALA A 145 -12.97 -13.75 24.29
CA ALA A 145 -13.58 -12.47 24.60
C ALA A 145 -14.70 -12.61 25.65
N ALA A 146 -15.55 -13.63 25.52
CA ALA A 146 -16.59 -13.93 26.49
C ALA A 146 -15.99 -14.25 27.87
N GLN A 147 -14.94 -15.08 27.92
CA GLN A 147 -14.26 -15.44 29.17
C GLN A 147 -13.62 -14.22 29.84
N ILE A 148 -12.95 -13.36 29.07
CA ILE A 148 -12.35 -12.12 29.59
C ILE A 148 -13.44 -11.20 30.17
N MET A 149 -14.58 -11.07 29.49
CA MET A 149 -15.70 -10.27 29.99
C MET A 149 -16.29 -10.85 31.29
N THR A 150 -16.46 -12.17 31.38
CA THR A 150 -16.98 -12.80 32.60
C THR A 150 -16.01 -12.62 33.77
N ASP A 151 -14.71 -12.81 33.54
CA ASP A 151 -13.68 -12.65 34.57
C ASP A 151 -13.55 -11.19 35.01
N HIS A 152 -13.64 -10.24 34.06
CA HIS A 152 -13.66 -8.82 34.36
C HIS A 152 -14.85 -8.43 35.24
N ASN A 153 -16.07 -8.86 34.86
CA ASN A 153 -17.27 -8.57 35.65
C ASN A 153 -17.21 -9.23 37.04
N ALA A 154 -16.66 -10.43 37.16
CA ALA A 154 -16.45 -11.09 38.45
C ALA A 154 -15.45 -10.30 39.33
N ALA A 155 -14.35 -9.83 38.76
CA ALA A 155 -13.37 -9.01 39.48
C ALA A 155 -13.96 -7.65 39.90
N GLU A 156 -14.73 -7.00 39.01
CA GLU A 156 -15.38 -5.73 39.30
C GLU A 156 -16.39 -5.87 40.45
N THR A 157 -17.28 -6.86 40.37
CA THR A 157 -18.27 -7.12 41.43
C THR A 157 -17.60 -7.46 42.77
N HIS A 158 -16.50 -8.21 42.75
CA HIS A 158 -15.71 -8.48 43.96
C HIS A 158 -15.10 -7.20 44.56
N LEU A 159 -14.53 -6.32 43.73
CA LEU A 159 -14.00 -5.03 44.19
C LEU A 159 -15.10 -4.12 44.75
N GLN A 160 -16.26 -4.07 44.09
CA GLN A 160 -17.42 -3.33 44.58
C GLN A 160 -17.88 -3.86 45.96
N LEU A 161 -17.88 -5.17 46.16
CA LEU A 161 -18.21 -5.78 47.44
C LEU A 161 -17.20 -5.42 48.54
N LEU A 162 -15.90 -5.46 48.23
CA LEU A 162 -14.85 -5.05 49.17
C LEU A 162 -14.98 -3.57 49.55
N LEU A 163 -15.25 -2.70 48.58
CA LEU A 163 -15.48 -1.28 48.83
C LEU A 163 -16.72 -1.07 49.73
N TYR A 164 -17.83 -1.74 49.42
CA TYR A 164 -19.05 -1.67 50.22
C TYR A 164 -18.82 -2.14 51.67
N HIS A 165 -18.12 -3.26 51.85
CA HIS A 165 -17.75 -3.78 53.16
C HIS A 165 -16.82 -2.81 53.91
N GLY A 166 -15.81 -2.24 53.22
CA GLY A 166 -14.92 -1.23 53.78
C GLY A 166 -15.65 0.02 54.26
N HIS A 167 -16.60 0.52 53.46
CA HIS A 167 -17.44 1.66 53.85
C HIS A 167 -18.33 1.32 55.05
N THR A 168 -19.01 0.18 55.03
CA THR A 168 -19.94 -0.22 56.09
C THR A 168 -19.22 -0.43 57.42
N THR A 169 -18.02 -1.02 57.39
CA THR A 169 -17.18 -1.21 58.59
C THR A 169 -16.65 0.13 59.13
N ALA A 170 -16.21 1.04 58.26
CA ALA A 170 -15.79 2.37 58.67
C ALA A 170 -16.94 3.17 59.30
N ASP A 171 -18.13 3.15 58.68
CA ASP A 171 -19.31 3.81 59.21
C ASP A 171 -19.73 3.23 60.56
N ALA A 172 -19.74 1.90 60.69
CA ALA A 172 -20.04 1.22 61.95
C ALA A 172 -19.05 1.66 63.05
N LEU A 173 -17.76 1.75 62.74
CA LEU A 173 -16.72 2.20 63.68
C LEU A 173 -16.92 3.67 64.08
N VAL A 174 -17.28 4.55 63.14
CA VAL A 174 -17.61 5.95 63.44
C VAL A 174 -18.83 6.04 64.37
N TRP A 175 -19.87 5.25 64.11
CA TRP A 175 -21.06 5.19 64.94
C TRP A 175 -20.78 4.66 66.36
N THR A 176 -20.03 3.56 66.50
CA THR A 176 -19.67 3.02 67.82
C THR A 176 -18.80 4.00 68.59
N THR A 177 -17.76 4.57 67.96
CA THR A 177 -16.86 5.54 68.60
C THR A 177 -17.64 6.79 69.05
N ARG A 178 -18.59 7.27 68.24
CA ARG A 178 -19.47 8.37 68.62
C ARG A 178 -20.35 8.01 69.82
N GLY A 179 -20.92 6.81 69.84
CA GLY A 179 -21.68 6.28 70.98
C GLY A 179 -20.86 6.23 72.26
N GLU A 180 -19.66 5.64 72.20
CA GLU A 180 -18.73 5.57 73.33
C GLU A 180 -18.34 6.96 73.86
N ASN A 181 -18.09 7.91 72.96
CA ASN A 181 -17.77 9.29 73.36
C ASN A 181 -18.95 9.98 74.04
N LEU A 182 -20.19 9.75 73.59
CA LEU A 182 -21.39 10.28 74.25
C LEU A 182 -21.57 9.70 75.64
N VAL A 183 -21.35 8.38 75.80
CA VAL A 183 -21.37 7.72 77.11
C VAL A 183 -20.31 8.31 78.04
N LYS A 184 -19.06 8.46 77.58
CA LYS A 184 -18.00 9.11 78.37
C LYS A 184 -18.33 10.54 78.78
N GLN A 185 -18.93 11.32 77.87
CA GLN A 185 -19.37 12.67 78.18
C GLN A 185 -20.44 12.71 79.28
N ASP A 186 -21.37 11.76 79.27
CA ASP A 186 -22.42 11.66 80.29
C ASP A 186 -21.87 11.18 81.64
N GLU A 187 -20.97 10.19 81.61
CA GLU A 187 -20.23 9.74 82.79
C GLU A 187 -19.46 10.89 83.45
N ASP A 188 -18.72 11.68 82.66
CA ASP A 188 -17.98 12.84 83.18
C ASP A 188 -18.93 13.92 83.69
N ARG A 189 -20.04 14.19 83.01
CA ARG A 189 -21.07 15.11 83.49
C ARG A 189 -21.65 14.67 84.83
N SER A 190 -21.90 13.38 85.00
CA SER A 190 -22.38 12.77 86.25
C SER A 190 -21.32 12.87 87.36
N LYS A 191 -20.05 12.59 87.05
CA LYS A 191 -18.93 12.80 87.98
C LYS A 191 -18.85 14.24 88.46
N TYR A 192 -18.87 15.23 87.56
CA TYR A 192 -18.85 16.64 87.94
C TYR A 192 -20.09 17.06 88.73
N ALA A 193 -21.26 16.50 88.43
CA ALA A 193 -22.47 16.74 89.21
C ALA A 193 -22.32 16.21 90.65
N ASN A 194 -21.75 15.01 90.82
CA ASN A 194 -21.47 14.41 92.12
C ASN A 194 -20.39 15.20 92.89
N GLU A 195 -19.30 15.61 92.23
CA GLU A 195 -18.26 16.44 92.83
C GLU A 195 -18.81 17.78 93.33
N ARG A 196 -19.67 18.42 92.53
CA ARG A 196 -20.34 19.67 92.93
C ARG A 196 -21.24 19.46 94.14
N GLU A 197 -21.99 18.37 94.18
CA GLU A 197 -22.85 18.05 95.34
C GLU A 197 -22.02 17.76 96.59
N ASN A 198 -20.93 17.02 96.45
CA ASN A 198 -19.98 16.77 97.54
C ASN A 198 -19.37 18.08 98.05
N LEU A 199 -18.97 18.99 97.17
CA LEU A 199 -18.40 20.29 97.54
C LEU A 199 -19.46 21.17 98.22
N ARG A 200 -20.70 21.14 97.72
CA ARG A 200 -21.83 21.86 98.32
C ARG A 200 -22.10 21.36 99.75
N SER A 201 -22.20 20.04 99.93
CA SER A 201 -22.37 19.42 101.25
C SER A 201 -21.22 19.78 102.19
N PHE A 202 -19.97 19.75 101.71
CA PHE A 202 -18.81 20.18 102.50
C PHE A 202 -18.90 21.65 102.94
N LEU A 203 -19.26 22.56 102.02
CA LEU A 203 -19.41 23.99 102.32
C LEU A 203 -20.59 24.26 103.25
N GLU A 204 -21.72 23.58 103.07
CA GLU A 204 -22.88 23.69 103.97
C GLU A 204 -22.53 23.20 105.38
N ASN A 205 -21.79 22.09 105.51
CA ASN A 205 -21.30 21.60 106.80
C ASN A 205 -20.34 22.60 107.47
N ASN A 206 -19.39 23.16 106.71
CA ASN A 206 -18.46 24.17 107.23
C ASN A 206 -19.19 25.47 107.62
N TYR A 207 -20.15 25.91 106.81
CA TYR A 207 -21.00 27.06 107.12
C TYR A 207 -21.80 26.83 108.40
N ASN A 208 -22.41 25.65 108.57
CA ASN A 208 -23.15 25.30 109.78
C ASN A 208 -22.25 25.28 111.02
N ALA A 209 -21.02 24.75 110.91
CA ALA A 209 -20.04 24.76 111.98
C ALA A 209 -19.68 26.20 112.42
N VAL A 210 -19.31 27.06 111.47
CA VAL A 210 -19.00 28.48 111.73
C VAL A 210 -20.23 29.23 112.26
N TRP A 211 -21.43 28.89 111.78
CA TRP A 211 -22.68 29.49 112.25
C TRP A 211 -22.98 29.13 113.71
N ASP A 212 -22.71 27.90 114.11
CA ASP A 212 -22.87 27.47 115.50
C ASP A 212 -21.79 28.06 116.42
N GLU A 213 -20.55 28.19 115.94
CA GLU A 213 -19.50 28.97 116.63
C GLU A 213 -19.91 30.44 116.79
N TYR A 214 -20.41 31.09 115.72
CA TYR A 214 -20.90 32.46 115.75
C TYR A 214 -22.05 32.63 116.75
N LYS A 215 -23.02 31.70 116.77
CA LYS A 215 -24.09 31.71 117.78
C LYS A 215 -23.54 31.56 119.20
N ALA A 216 -22.52 30.73 119.40
CA ALA A 216 -21.89 30.56 120.71
C ALA A 216 -21.22 31.86 121.16
N VAL A 217 -20.47 32.52 120.28
CA VAL A 217 -19.84 33.83 120.54
C VAL A 217 -20.90 34.92 120.75
N LEU A 218 -21.95 34.96 119.95
CA LEU A 218 -23.04 35.94 120.09
C LEU A 218 -23.78 35.74 121.41
N LYS A 219 -24.06 34.49 121.81
CA LYS A 219 -24.65 34.19 123.12
C LYS A 219 -23.73 34.66 124.25
N ALA A 220 -22.42 34.40 124.17
CA ALA A 220 -21.45 34.90 125.13
C ALA A 220 -21.44 36.43 125.19
N TYR A 221 -21.35 37.10 124.04
CA TYR A 221 -21.37 38.56 123.94
C TYR A 221 -22.68 39.19 124.44
N VAL A 222 -23.84 38.61 124.15
CA VAL A 222 -25.14 39.13 124.64
C VAL A 222 -25.24 39.01 126.16
N VAL A 223 -24.74 37.91 126.74
CA VAL A 223 -24.66 37.76 128.20
C VAL A 223 -23.70 38.79 128.79
N GLU A 224 -22.54 39.00 128.16
CA GLU A 224 -21.48 39.88 128.66
C GLU A 224 -21.78 41.38 128.46
N THR A 225 -22.57 41.74 127.44
CA THR A 225 -22.91 43.13 127.10
C THR A 225 -24.32 43.55 127.47
N ALA A 226 -25.12 42.69 128.11
CA ALA A 226 -26.46 43.03 128.59
C ALA A 226 -26.47 44.31 129.45
N ASP A 227 -25.42 44.54 130.24
CA ASP A 227 -25.24 45.75 131.07
C ASP A 227 -24.82 46.97 130.25
N ASN A 228 -23.95 46.80 129.25
CA ASN A 228 -23.54 47.87 128.32
C ASN A 228 -24.68 48.31 127.38
N GLN A 229 -25.54 47.40 126.93
CA GLN A 229 -26.71 47.74 126.10
C GLN A 229 -27.72 48.64 126.85
N LYS A 230 -27.79 48.52 128.17
CA LYS A 230 -28.58 49.43 129.05
C LYS A 230 -28.01 50.85 129.03
N GLN A 231 -26.70 51.01 128.88
CA GLN A 231 -26.01 52.30 128.75
C GLN A 231 -26.11 52.88 127.33
N VAL A 232 -26.01 52.05 126.29
CA VAL A 232 -26.11 52.49 124.89
C VAL A 232 -27.52 52.99 124.53
N ARG A 233 -28.59 52.45 125.13
CA ARG A 233 -29.95 53.02 124.99
C ARG A 233 -30.04 54.47 125.49
N LYS A 234 -29.17 54.89 126.42
CA LYS A 234 -29.06 56.30 126.86
C LYS A 234 -28.28 57.16 125.85
N LEU A 235 -27.33 56.57 125.12
CA LEU A 235 -26.51 57.25 124.10
C LEU A 235 -27.26 57.40 122.75
N ARG A 236 -28.12 56.46 122.37
CA ARG A 236 -28.93 56.54 121.13
C ARG A 236 -29.91 57.72 121.11
N ARG A 237 -30.36 58.20 122.27
CA ARG A 237 -31.16 59.45 122.35
C ARG A 237 -30.34 60.70 121.98
N LYS A 238 -29.02 60.66 122.14
CA LYS A 238 -28.09 61.73 121.75
C LYS A 238 -27.67 61.62 120.27
N GLU A 239 -27.64 60.41 119.73
CA GLU A 239 -27.27 60.11 118.33
C GLU A 239 -28.35 60.54 117.33
N ASN A 240 -29.63 60.40 117.67
CA ASN A 240 -30.74 60.86 116.83
C ASN A 240 -30.72 62.39 116.60
N LEU A 241 -30.14 63.17 117.52
CA LEU A 241 -29.95 64.62 117.36
C LEU A 241 -28.83 64.96 116.34
N MET A 242 -27.84 64.08 116.20
CA MET A 242 -26.73 64.26 115.26
C MET A 242 -27.06 63.77 113.84
N ALA A 243 -28.01 62.85 113.70
CA ALA A 243 -28.49 62.34 112.41
C ALA A 243 -29.18 63.43 111.56
N ASP A 244 -29.89 64.38 112.18
CA ASP A 244 -30.53 65.51 111.48
C ASP A 244 -29.50 66.50 110.91
N ILE A 245 -28.33 66.63 111.54
CA ILE A 245 -27.21 67.46 111.05
C ILE A 245 -26.54 66.79 109.84
N ILE A 246 -26.41 65.46 109.85
CA ILE A 246 -25.82 64.66 108.76
C ILE A 246 -26.70 64.70 107.49
N ALA A 247 -28.04 64.70 107.65
CA ALA A 247 -28.97 64.82 106.54
C ALA A 247 -28.81 66.14 105.73
N SER A 248 -28.44 67.23 106.42
CA SER A 248 -28.19 68.54 105.77
C SER A 248 -26.89 68.57 104.96
N GLN A 249 -25.87 67.81 105.37
CA GLN A 249 -24.60 67.68 104.64
C GLN A 249 -24.70 66.70 103.45
N GLY A 250 -25.50 65.63 103.57
CA GLY A 250 -25.73 64.68 102.46
C GLY A 250 -26.31 65.34 101.20
N LYS A 251 -27.12 66.39 101.37
CA LYS A 251 -27.70 67.16 100.25
C LYS A 251 -26.64 67.98 99.49
N LYS A 252 -25.57 68.42 100.15
CA LYS A 252 -24.42 69.09 99.51
C LYS A 252 -23.53 68.11 98.74
N ILE A 253 -23.35 66.90 99.28
CA ILE A 253 -22.55 65.82 98.67
C ILE A 253 -23.19 65.32 97.36
N ALA A 254 -24.52 65.20 97.31
CA ALA A 254 -25.25 64.76 96.11
C ALA A 254 -25.05 65.71 94.91
N ASN A 255 -24.97 67.02 95.15
CA ASN A 255 -24.72 68.01 94.09
C ASN A 255 -23.28 67.92 93.54
N SER A 256 -22.30 67.67 94.39
CA SER A 256 -20.92 67.42 93.95
C SER A 256 -20.76 66.08 93.20
N ASP A 257 -21.48 65.02 93.60
CA ASP A 257 -21.47 63.71 92.92
C ASP A 257 -22.07 63.78 91.50
N GLY A 258 -23.10 64.60 91.30
CA GLY A 258 -23.69 64.85 89.97
C GLY A 258 -22.74 65.54 88.98
N MET A 259 -21.82 66.36 89.47
CA MET A 259 -20.76 66.97 88.64
C MET A 259 -19.61 65.98 88.37
N LEU A 260 -19.26 65.17 89.36
CA LEU A 260 -18.24 64.12 89.27
C LEU A 260 -18.64 63.02 88.27
N LYS A 261 -19.92 62.63 88.23
CA LYS A 261 -20.44 61.67 87.23
C LYS A 261 -20.33 62.21 85.81
N ARG A 262 -20.69 63.46 85.55
CA ARG A 262 -20.57 64.08 84.22
C ARG A 262 -19.12 64.11 83.72
N LEU A 263 -18.19 64.52 84.58
CA LEU A 263 -16.76 64.53 84.22
C LEU A 263 -16.20 63.11 84.03
N ARG A 264 -16.69 62.10 84.78
CA ARG A 264 -16.34 60.69 84.57
C ARG A 264 -16.87 60.12 83.26
N THR A 265 -18.08 60.49 82.82
CA THR A 265 -18.60 60.05 81.50
C THR A 265 -17.82 60.70 80.36
N GLU A 266 -17.41 61.96 80.50
CA GLU A 266 -16.55 62.62 79.52
C GLU A 266 -15.15 62.00 79.46
N LEU A 267 -14.56 61.67 80.62
CA LEU A 267 -13.28 60.97 80.71
C LEU A 267 -13.38 59.56 80.12
N ALA A 268 -14.43 58.79 80.43
CA ALA A 268 -14.67 57.45 79.88
C ALA A 268 -14.91 57.47 78.36
N ALA A 269 -15.52 58.52 77.81
CA ALA A 269 -15.66 58.70 76.37
C ALA A 269 -14.30 58.97 75.68
N TYR A 270 -13.37 59.65 76.36
CA TYR A 270 -11.99 59.83 75.88
C TYR A 270 -11.12 58.57 76.06
N GLU A 271 -11.24 57.88 77.20
CA GLU A 271 -10.48 56.65 77.53
C GLU A 271 -10.96 55.41 76.76
N SER A 272 -12.25 55.31 76.41
CA SER A 272 -12.80 54.22 75.61
C SER A 272 -12.29 54.17 74.16
N GLY A 273 -11.56 55.20 73.72
CA GLY A 273 -10.88 55.19 72.42
C GLY A 273 -11.85 55.13 71.23
N THR A 274 -13.14 55.38 71.41
CA THR A 274 -14.18 55.30 70.37
C THR A 274 -13.89 56.20 69.17
N LYS A 275 -13.33 57.41 69.40
CA LYS A 275 -12.84 58.28 68.32
C LYS A 275 -11.60 57.71 67.60
N GLN A 276 -10.72 56.96 68.29
CA GLN A 276 -9.55 56.29 67.69
C GLN A 276 -9.90 54.96 67.00
N ALA A 277 -10.98 54.28 67.39
CA ALA A 277 -11.41 53.02 66.81
C ALA A 277 -11.74 53.16 65.31
N VAL A 278 -12.35 54.27 64.90
CA VAL A 278 -12.66 54.58 63.49
C VAL A 278 -11.39 54.71 62.65
N PHE A 279 -10.35 55.37 63.18
CA PHE A 279 -9.06 55.49 62.49
C PHE A 279 -8.32 54.14 62.42
N ARG A 280 -8.40 53.31 63.47
CA ARG A 280 -7.82 51.95 63.47
C ARG A 280 -8.52 51.06 62.45
N ASP A 281 -9.84 51.12 62.35
CA ASP A 281 -10.61 50.32 61.39
C ASP A 281 -10.35 50.76 59.94
N ARG A 282 -10.34 52.09 59.66
CA ARG A 282 -9.95 52.60 58.33
C ARG A 282 -8.53 52.18 57.94
N ARG A 283 -7.57 52.26 58.87
CA ARG A 283 -6.20 51.78 58.66
C ARG A 283 -6.15 50.27 58.39
N ASN A 284 -6.91 49.47 59.13
CA ASN A 284 -6.96 48.02 58.96
C ASN A 284 -7.61 47.63 57.62
N ARG A 285 -8.67 48.32 57.19
CA ARG A 285 -9.27 48.14 55.86
C ARG A 285 -8.29 48.47 54.73
N HIS A 286 -7.58 49.59 54.83
CA HIS A 286 -6.52 49.91 53.84
C HIS A 286 -5.39 48.90 53.86
N ARG A 287 -4.94 48.45 55.04
CA ARG A 287 -3.90 47.40 55.16
C ARG A 287 -4.36 46.07 54.56
N ALA A 288 -5.60 45.67 54.80
CA ALA A 288 -6.19 44.47 54.21
C ALA A 288 -6.33 44.57 52.69
N ALA A 289 -6.73 45.73 52.16
CA ALA A 289 -6.77 45.99 50.73
C ALA A 289 -5.38 45.93 50.08
N CYS A 290 -4.37 46.59 50.68
CA CYS A 290 -2.98 46.52 50.21
C CYS A 290 -2.42 45.08 50.28
N HIS A 291 -2.74 44.33 51.34
CA HIS A 291 -2.32 42.93 51.44
C HIS A 291 -2.96 42.05 50.37
N LYS A 292 -4.28 42.22 50.11
CA LYS A 292 -4.98 41.52 49.02
C LYS A 292 -4.38 41.87 47.65
N LEU A 293 -4.08 43.14 47.41
CA LEU A 293 -3.44 43.59 46.17
C LEU A 293 -2.05 42.97 46.01
N LYS A 294 -1.22 43.01 47.06
CA LYS A 294 0.11 42.38 47.06
C LYS A 294 0.03 40.88 46.80
N LYS A 295 -0.91 40.17 47.43
CA LYS A 295 -1.13 38.73 47.21
C LYS A 295 -1.57 38.43 45.77
N ARG A 296 -2.47 39.24 45.20
CA ARG A 296 -2.88 39.11 43.78
C ARG A 296 -1.70 39.36 42.83
N LEU A 297 -0.87 40.37 43.09
CA LEU A 297 0.31 40.65 42.27
C LEU A 297 1.29 39.48 42.30
N ILE A 298 1.64 38.97 43.49
CA ILE A 298 2.57 37.84 43.63
C ILE A 298 2.02 36.59 42.95
N ASN A 299 0.74 36.27 43.15
CA ASN A 299 0.10 35.13 42.50
C ASN A 299 -0.01 35.30 40.98
N GLY A 300 -0.26 36.53 40.51
CA GLY A 300 -0.27 36.90 39.11
C GLY A 300 1.10 36.66 38.47
N CYS A 301 2.16 37.21 39.05
CA CYS A 301 3.53 36.99 38.59
C CYS A 301 3.89 35.49 38.56
N ALA A 302 3.52 34.72 39.58
CA ALA A 302 3.77 33.27 39.59
C ALA A 302 3.00 32.53 38.47
N THR A 303 1.80 32.99 38.14
CA THR A 303 0.99 32.44 37.04
C THR A 303 1.57 32.83 35.69
N ASP A 304 2.00 34.08 35.54
CA ASP A 304 2.61 34.59 34.31
C ASP A 304 3.93 33.89 34.00
N VAL A 305 4.77 33.64 35.02
CA VAL A 305 5.99 32.84 34.87
C VAL A 305 5.66 31.42 34.37
N LYS A 306 4.65 30.77 34.94
CA LYS A 306 4.21 29.42 34.48
C LYS A 306 3.69 29.45 33.05
N LYS A 307 2.85 30.43 32.71
CA LYS A 307 2.30 30.57 31.36
C LYS A 307 3.38 30.90 30.33
N MET A 308 4.34 31.76 30.69
CA MET A 308 5.48 32.08 29.85
C MET A 308 6.35 30.84 29.62
N ALA A 309 6.62 30.04 30.65
CA ALA A 309 7.37 28.78 30.50
C ALA A 309 6.67 27.78 29.57
N ILE A 310 5.34 27.68 29.65
CA ILE A 310 4.55 26.85 28.71
C ILE A 310 4.63 27.41 27.29
N LEU A 311 4.47 28.72 27.13
CA LEU A 311 4.53 29.36 25.81
C LEU A 311 5.89 29.19 25.14
N VAL A 312 6.98 29.37 25.89
CA VAL A 312 8.34 29.16 25.39
C VAL A 312 8.52 27.70 24.97
N ARG A 313 8.14 26.73 25.81
CA ARG A 313 8.24 25.30 25.45
C ARG A 313 7.46 24.96 24.18
N VAL A 314 6.21 25.38 24.09
CA VAL A 314 5.37 25.11 22.91
C VAL A 314 5.96 25.81 21.68
N SER A 315 6.49 27.02 21.82
CA SER A 315 7.19 27.71 20.74
C SER A 315 8.41 26.91 20.29
N ASP A 316 9.28 26.48 21.20
CA ASP A 316 10.47 25.70 20.90
C ASP A 316 10.10 24.36 20.22
N ASP A 317 9.10 23.64 20.73
CA ASP A 317 8.60 22.39 20.14
C ASP A 317 8.08 22.63 18.70
N THR A 318 7.35 23.73 18.47
CA THR A 318 6.87 24.07 17.13
C THR A 318 7.99 24.45 16.18
N VAL A 319 9.01 25.17 16.66
CA VAL A 319 10.20 25.53 15.87
C VAL A 319 10.97 24.26 15.51
N GLU A 320 11.21 23.36 16.46
CA GLU A 320 11.90 22.09 16.20
C GLU A 320 11.14 21.23 15.17
N TRP A 321 9.82 21.15 15.30
CA TRP A 321 8.98 20.44 14.33
C TRP A 321 9.05 21.07 12.93
N LEU A 322 8.98 22.41 12.84
CA LEU A 322 9.07 23.14 11.57
C LEU A 322 10.45 22.98 10.93
N GLU A 323 11.53 23.05 11.71
CA GLU A 323 12.89 22.77 11.24
C GLU A 323 13.05 21.33 10.75
N GLY A 324 12.47 20.37 11.48
CA GLY A 324 12.43 18.97 11.07
C GLY A 324 11.68 18.76 9.74
N ALA A 325 10.54 19.43 9.56
CA ALA A 325 9.78 19.42 8.32
C ALA A 325 10.54 20.08 7.17
N ALA A 326 11.22 21.21 7.42
CA ALA A 326 12.05 21.90 6.43
C ALA A 326 13.24 21.03 5.98
N LYS A 327 13.94 20.37 6.91
CA LYS A 327 15.03 19.41 6.60
C LYS A 327 14.53 18.23 5.75
N LYS A 328 13.35 17.69 6.05
CA LYS A 328 12.71 16.63 5.23
C LYS A 328 12.37 17.15 3.82
N GLY A 329 11.78 18.34 3.72
CA GLY A 329 11.48 18.99 2.44
C GLY A 329 12.73 19.23 1.60
N GLU A 330 13.80 19.71 2.21
CA GLU A 330 15.08 19.93 1.53
C GLU A 330 15.71 18.61 1.06
N LYS A 331 15.62 17.52 1.85
CA LYS A 331 16.06 16.19 1.43
C LYS A 331 15.26 15.69 0.22
N ILE A 332 13.94 15.89 0.19
CA ILE A 332 13.09 15.55 -0.95
C ILE A 332 13.50 16.36 -2.18
N LEU A 333 13.72 17.68 -2.05
CA LEU A 333 14.16 18.53 -3.15
C LEU A 333 15.55 18.13 -3.68
N ARG A 334 16.50 17.83 -2.80
CA ARG A 334 17.83 17.33 -3.17
C ARG A 334 17.73 16.00 -3.93
N MET A 335 16.92 15.06 -3.43
CA MET A 335 16.68 13.78 -4.12
C MET A 335 16.01 14.00 -5.49
N ALA A 336 15.00 14.86 -5.57
CA ALA A 336 14.34 15.20 -6.83
C ALA A 336 15.32 15.83 -7.83
N ALA A 337 16.23 16.70 -7.38
CA ALA A 337 17.27 17.29 -8.23
C ALA A 337 18.28 16.24 -8.73
N LEU A 338 18.66 15.27 -7.89
CA LEU A 338 19.51 14.14 -8.29
C LEU A 338 18.79 13.23 -9.30
N CYS A 339 17.55 12.83 -9.04
CA CYS A 339 16.74 12.05 -9.96
C CYS A 339 16.58 12.75 -11.31
N ARG A 340 16.38 14.08 -11.30
CA ARG A 340 16.23 14.89 -12.52
C ARG A 340 17.46 14.85 -13.43
N LYS A 341 18.65 14.53 -12.93
CA LYS A 341 19.84 14.37 -13.79
C LYS A 341 19.71 13.20 -14.76
N PHE A 342 19.06 12.11 -14.34
CA PHE A 342 18.89 10.87 -15.10
C PHE A 342 17.68 10.88 -16.04
N GLU A 343 16.91 11.96 -16.04
CA GLU A 343 15.75 12.11 -16.93
C GLU A 343 16.17 12.59 -18.32
N GLY A 344 15.49 12.06 -19.33
CA GLY A 344 15.67 12.49 -20.72
C GLY A 344 15.17 13.92 -20.95
N GLN A 345 15.67 14.58 -22.01
CA GLN A 345 15.28 15.96 -22.33
C GLN A 345 13.75 16.11 -22.53
N ARG A 346 13.13 15.10 -23.16
CA ARG A 346 11.68 15.04 -23.35
C ARG A 346 10.91 15.03 -22.02
N GLU A 347 11.44 14.36 -21.01
CA GLU A 347 10.81 14.26 -19.68
C GLU A 347 11.08 15.49 -18.83
N LYS A 348 12.22 16.17 -19.02
CA LYS A 348 12.52 17.45 -18.37
C LYS A 348 11.63 18.59 -18.87
N VAL A 349 11.30 18.59 -20.16
CA VAL A 349 10.43 19.59 -20.81
C VAL A 349 8.95 19.25 -20.60
N MET A 350 8.59 17.97 -20.63
CA MET A 350 7.21 17.49 -20.45
C MET A 350 7.13 16.36 -19.43
N PRO A 351 7.23 16.65 -18.12
CA PRO A 351 7.29 15.63 -17.05
C PRO A 351 6.03 14.77 -16.93
N PHE A 352 4.89 15.30 -17.36
CA PHE A 352 3.57 14.67 -17.19
C PHE A 352 2.92 14.23 -18.51
N GLY A 353 3.65 14.30 -19.63
CA GLY A 353 3.15 13.91 -20.96
C GLY A 353 2.19 14.92 -21.61
N SER A 354 1.81 14.65 -22.86
CA SER A 354 0.87 15.44 -23.68
C SER A 354 -0.58 15.07 -23.41
N THR A 355 -0.82 13.89 -22.84
CA THR A 355 -2.11 13.51 -22.28
C THR A 355 -2.25 14.27 -20.99
N ILE A 356 -2.85 15.45 -21.06
CA ILE A 356 -3.43 16.14 -19.92
C ILE A 356 -4.77 15.45 -19.66
N PRO A 357 -4.88 14.47 -18.73
CA PRO A 357 -6.17 14.29 -18.09
C PRO A 357 -6.42 15.60 -17.34
N HIS A 358 -7.52 16.25 -17.70
CA HIS A 358 -8.08 17.46 -17.07
C HIS A 358 -7.60 17.62 -15.63
N SER A 359 -6.96 18.75 -15.32
CA SER A 359 -6.59 19.05 -13.93
C SER A 359 -7.84 18.95 -13.05
N PRO A 360 -7.80 18.32 -11.86
CA PRO A 360 -8.87 18.42 -10.88
C PRO A 360 -8.78 19.76 -10.13
N THR A 361 -8.65 20.85 -10.88
CA THR A 361 -8.75 22.22 -10.38
C THR A 361 -9.52 22.98 -11.44
N GLN A 362 -10.84 22.77 -11.44
CA GLN A 362 -11.89 23.77 -11.58
C GLN A 362 -13.23 23.03 -11.59
N GLY A 363 -13.52 22.40 -10.45
CA GLY A 363 -14.82 21.87 -10.14
C GLY A 363 -15.02 22.01 -8.65
N LYS A 364 -15.67 23.09 -8.20
CA LYS A 364 -16.44 23.10 -6.95
C LYS A 364 -17.64 22.16 -7.10
N GLY A 365 -17.38 20.92 -7.49
CA GLY A 365 -18.34 19.88 -7.79
C GLY A 365 -18.03 18.74 -6.85
N ASN A 366 -18.75 18.75 -5.72
CA ASN A 366 -19.00 17.63 -4.83
C ASN A 366 -18.18 16.36 -5.13
N LEU A 367 -17.15 16.10 -4.30
CA LEU A 367 -16.78 14.73 -3.92
C LEU A 367 -18.00 14.11 -3.22
N ARG A 368 -19.03 13.83 -4.01
CA ARG A 368 -20.20 13.08 -3.61
C ARG A 368 -19.73 11.65 -3.44
N GLN A 369 -19.47 11.30 -2.19
CA GLN A 369 -19.80 10.00 -1.62
C GLN A 369 -19.61 8.82 -2.59
N GLN A 370 -18.36 8.49 -2.90
CA GLN A 370 -18.05 7.07 -2.98
C GLN A 370 -17.73 6.65 -1.55
N LYS A 371 -18.77 6.30 -0.79
CA LYS A 371 -18.60 5.58 0.46
C LYS A 371 -18.03 4.21 0.07
N SER A 372 -16.70 4.09 0.06
CA SER A 372 -16.09 2.80 0.36
C SER A 372 -16.25 2.62 1.86
N ASP A 373 -16.85 1.52 2.30
CA ASP A 373 -17.06 1.24 3.73
C ASP A 373 -15.73 1.05 4.49
N ASP A 374 -14.61 0.92 3.77
CA ASP A 374 -13.27 0.94 4.32
C ASP A 374 -12.71 2.36 4.50
N SER A 375 -12.76 2.84 5.75
CA SER A 375 -12.12 4.08 6.23
C SER A 375 -10.63 4.18 5.85
N LEU A 376 -9.95 3.05 5.75
CA LEU A 376 -8.54 2.99 5.34
C LEU A 376 -8.33 3.35 3.86
N VAL A 377 -9.21 2.88 2.99
CA VAL A 377 -9.12 3.14 1.54
C VAL A 377 -9.45 4.59 1.24
N ALA A 378 -10.47 5.15 1.89
CA ALA A 378 -10.81 6.56 1.78
C ALA A 378 -9.67 7.49 2.25
N ASN A 379 -8.98 7.14 3.35
CA ASN A 379 -7.82 7.87 3.85
C ASN A 379 -6.57 7.68 2.98
N ALA A 380 -6.37 6.51 2.40
CA ALA A 380 -5.28 6.27 1.44
C ALA A 380 -5.49 7.06 0.15
N ILE A 381 -6.72 7.11 -0.37
CA ILE A 381 -7.06 7.88 -1.57
C ILE A 381 -6.90 9.38 -1.32
N SER A 382 -7.35 9.90 -0.17
CA SER A 382 -7.23 11.33 0.15
C SER A 382 -5.77 11.76 0.40
N SER A 383 -4.93 10.90 0.98
CA SER A 383 -3.50 11.19 1.22
C SER A 383 -2.63 11.04 -0.03
N THR A 384 -3.02 10.22 -1.00
CA THR A 384 -2.22 9.95 -2.22
C THR A 384 -2.71 10.68 -3.48
N CYS A 385 -3.88 11.34 -3.43
CA CYS A 385 -4.48 12.02 -4.59
C CYS A 385 -3.57 13.08 -5.24
N GLY A 386 -2.70 13.74 -4.45
CA GLY A 386 -1.71 14.71 -4.94
C GLY A 386 -0.50 14.09 -5.65
N LEU A 387 -0.26 12.79 -5.49
CA LEU A 387 0.90 12.06 -6.02
C LEU A 387 0.62 11.34 -7.34
N THR A 388 -0.62 11.34 -7.85
CA THR A 388 -1.02 10.64 -9.08
C THR A 388 -0.11 10.96 -10.27
N ARG A 389 0.31 12.23 -10.41
CA ARG A 389 1.23 12.68 -11.47
C ARG A 389 2.65 12.16 -11.30
N LEU A 390 3.11 12.02 -10.05
CA LEU A 390 4.42 11.42 -9.75
C LEU A 390 4.40 9.93 -10.12
N TRP A 391 3.33 9.21 -9.77
CA TRP A 391 3.17 7.80 -10.11
C TRP A 391 3.09 7.54 -11.61
N GLN A 392 2.40 8.40 -12.37
CA GLN A 392 2.40 8.34 -13.83
C GLN A 392 3.81 8.50 -14.42
N ARG A 393 4.61 9.41 -13.86
CA ARG A 393 6.01 9.62 -14.28
C ARG A 393 6.88 8.41 -13.95
N ILE A 394 6.72 7.81 -12.77
CA ILE A 394 7.43 6.59 -12.37
C ILE A 394 7.05 5.42 -13.30
N ALA A 395 5.76 5.22 -13.56
CA ALA A 395 5.29 4.15 -14.45
C ALA A 395 5.87 4.28 -15.87
N LYS A 396 5.97 5.51 -16.39
CA LYS A 396 6.61 5.77 -17.69
C LYS A 396 8.10 5.44 -17.67
N ALA A 397 8.82 5.81 -16.61
CA ALA A 397 10.22 5.44 -16.44
C ALA A 397 10.42 3.91 -16.33
N GLU A 398 9.51 3.19 -15.68
CA GLU A 398 9.54 1.74 -15.66
C GLU A 398 9.31 1.10 -17.02
N LEU A 399 8.34 1.60 -17.79
CA LEU A 399 8.05 1.09 -19.13
C LEU A 399 9.25 1.28 -20.07
N THR A 400 9.88 2.44 -20.03
CA THR A 400 11.10 2.71 -20.81
C THR A 400 12.26 1.81 -20.38
N LYS A 401 12.46 1.62 -19.07
CA LYS A 401 13.45 0.65 -18.55
C LYS A 401 13.20 -0.77 -19.05
N ARG A 402 11.95 -1.25 -19.03
CA ARG A 402 11.59 -2.60 -19.52
C ARG A 402 11.81 -2.74 -21.02
N ALA A 403 11.49 -1.71 -21.81
CA ALA A 403 11.76 -1.68 -23.24
C ALA A 403 13.27 -1.76 -23.54
N LEU A 404 14.08 -0.95 -22.84
CA LEU A 404 15.55 -0.99 -22.97
C LEU A 404 16.14 -2.36 -22.56
N PHE A 405 15.59 -2.99 -21.53
CA PHE A 405 16.04 -4.32 -21.11
C PHE A 405 15.74 -5.38 -22.17
N ARG A 406 14.57 -5.30 -22.81
CA ARG A 406 14.21 -6.19 -23.94
C ARG A 406 15.14 -6.00 -25.13
N GLU A 407 15.41 -4.76 -25.53
CA GLU A 407 16.36 -4.45 -26.61
C GLU A 407 17.77 -4.96 -26.28
N LYS A 408 18.25 -4.75 -25.05
CA LYS A 408 19.53 -5.28 -24.59
C LYS A 408 19.61 -6.80 -24.73
N MET A 409 18.58 -7.53 -24.29
CA MET A 409 18.53 -9.00 -24.42
C MET A 409 18.60 -9.45 -25.88
N LEU A 410 17.90 -8.76 -26.79
CA LEU A 410 17.94 -9.06 -28.22
C LEU A 410 19.33 -8.79 -28.80
N LEU A 411 19.93 -7.64 -28.50
CA LEU A 411 21.28 -7.29 -28.95
C LEU A 411 22.35 -8.25 -28.39
N GLU A 412 22.20 -8.72 -27.15
CA GLU A 412 23.09 -9.74 -26.57
C GLU A 412 22.97 -11.08 -27.29
N GLN A 413 21.76 -11.49 -27.68
CA GLN A 413 21.53 -12.70 -28.48
C GLN A 413 22.10 -12.56 -29.90
N GLU A 414 21.88 -11.43 -30.55
CA GLU A 414 22.45 -11.14 -31.88
C GLU A 414 23.97 -11.09 -31.82
N ASN A 415 24.55 -10.42 -30.82
CA ASN A 415 25.99 -10.36 -30.64
C ASN A 415 26.58 -11.75 -30.35
N ALA A 416 25.93 -12.56 -29.50
CA ALA A 416 26.34 -13.95 -29.28
C ALA A 416 26.28 -14.79 -30.57
N PHE A 417 25.26 -14.59 -31.40
CA PHE A 417 25.16 -15.23 -32.70
C PHE A 417 26.27 -14.79 -33.66
N ILE A 418 26.56 -13.49 -33.72
CA ILE A 418 27.65 -12.94 -34.53
C ILE A 418 29.01 -13.48 -34.06
N ILE A 419 29.26 -13.50 -32.75
CA ILE A 419 30.50 -14.04 -32.16
C ILE A 419 30.67 -15.52 -32.52
N ARG A 420 29.61 -16.34 -32.40
CA ARG A 420 29.64 -17.75 -32.84
C ARG A 420 29.94 -17.88 -34.33
N LYS A 421 29.35 -17.02 -35.17
CA LYS A 421 29.58 -17.03 -36.61
C LYS A 421 31.01 -16.61 -36.96
N ILE A 422 31.58 -15.63 -36.25
CA ILE A 422 32.98 -15.22 -36.39
C ILE A 422 33.93 -16.33 -35.93
N GLN A 423 33.61 -17.05 -34.85
CA GLN A 423 34.37 -18.22 -34.39
C GLN A 423 34.34 -19.35 -35.43
N ALA A 424 33.17 -19.67 -35.98
CA ALA A 424 33.02 -20.66 -37.05
C ALA A 424 33.78 -20.28 -38.34
N LEU A 425 33.83 -18.98 -38.67
CA LEU A 425 34.62 -18.47 -39.79
C LEU A 425 36.14 -18.51 -39.54
N LYS A 426 36.58 -18.48 -38.28
CA LYS A 426 38.00 -18.66 -37.91
C LYS A 426 38.44 -20.13 -37.88
N GLU A 427 37.50 -21.08 -37.86
CA GLU A 427 37.73 -22.52 -37.78
C GLU A 427 37.65 -23.25 -39.14
N ASP A 428 37.62 -22.52 -40.27
CA ASP A 428 37.64 -23.05 -41.65
C ASP A 428 36.66 -24.21 -41.93
N ARG A 429 35.37 -24.02 -41.65
CA ARG A 429 34.29 -24.86 -42.23
C ARG A 429 33.37 -24.02 -43.10
N ILE A 430 33.69 -23.93 -44.39
CA ILE A 430 32.86 -23.27 -45.40
C ILE A 430 31.92 -24.29 -46.05
N GLY A 431 30.62 -24.08 -45.87
CA GLY A 431 29.55 -24.55 -46.74
C GLY A 431 28.44 -23.48 -46.78
N PRO A 432 27.90 -23.09 -47.94
CA PRO A 432 26.90 -22.04 -48.02
C PRO A 432 25.52 -22.63 -47.71
N ASP A 433 25.07 -22.53 -46.45
CA ASP A 433 23.68 -22.81 -46.12
C ASP A 433 22.82 -21.56 -46.29
N THR A 434 22.04 -21.56 -47.37
CA THR A 434 20.91 -20.66 -47.59
C THR A 434 19.77 -21.02 -46.63
N GLN A 435 19.85 -20.56 -45.39
CA GLN A 435 18.70 -20.60 -44.48
C GLN A 435 18.07 -19.20 -44.36
N LYS A 436 16.82 -19.13 -44.83
CA LYS A 436 16.01 -17.91 -44.91
C LYS A 436 15.89 -17.22 -43.55
N CYS A 437 16.17 -15.92 -43.54
CA CYS A 437 15.81 -15.00 -42.46
C CYS A 437 14.30 -15.10 -42.17
N PRO A 438 13.85 -15.15 -40.91
CA PRO A 438 12.43 -15.12 -40.57
C PRO A 438 11.80 -13.71 -40.73
N CYS A 439 12.43 -12.81 -41.48
CA CYS A 439 12.01 -11.43 -41.65
C CYS A 439 11.22 -11.12 -42.94
N ALA A 440 10.84 -12.12 -43.76
CA ALA A 440 10.11 -11.90 -45.00
C ALA A 440 8.69 -12.50 -44.98
N GLY A 441 7.76 -11.79 -44.33
CA GLY A 441 6.31 -11.94 -44.52
C GLY A 441 5.73 -10.68 -45.16
N PRO A 442 4.67 -10.77 -46.01
CA PRO A 442 4.16 -9.64 -46.77
C PRO A 442 3.53 -8.56 -45.86
N PRO A 443 3.54 -7.28 -46.27
CA PRO A 443 3.07 -6.19 -45.44
C PRO A 443 1.55 -6.18 -45.38
N LYS A 444 0.99 -6.54 -44.22
CA LYS A 444 -0.38 -6.12 -43.89
C LYS A 444 -0.34 -4.63 -43.60
N ARG A 445 -1.06 -3.86 -44.43
CA ARG A 445 -1.35 -2.45 -44.20
C ARG A 445 -2.03 -2.29 -42.84
N GLY A 446 -1.25 -1.81 -41.87
CA GLY A 446 -1.70 -1.29 -40.60
C GLY A 446 -0.64 -0.28 -40.18
N ALA A 447 -0.88 0.99 -40.48
CA ALA A 447 0.00 2.07 -40.10
C ALA A 447 0.08 2.13 -38.57
N ILE A 448 1.13 1.54 -38.01
CA ILE A 448 1.64 1.89 -36.68
C ILE A 448 3.04 2.38 -36.94
N ASN A 449 3.17 3.71 -37.02
CA ASN A 449 4.46 4.37 -37.07
C ASN A 449 5.29 3.87 -35.87
N PRO A 450 6.47 3.25 -36.08
CA PRO A 450 7.37 2.97 -34.98
C PRO A 450 7.82 4.32 -34.40
N PRO A 451 7.82 4.52 -33.06
CA PRO A 451 8.47 5.68 -32.48
C PRO A 451 9.98 5.50 -32.72
N THR A 452 10.48 6.13 -33.77
CA THR A 452 11.91 6.27 -34.02
C THR A 452 12.51 6.98 -32.82
N ALA A 453 13.46 6.33 -32.15
CA ALA A 453 14.32 7.00 -31.20
C ALA A 453 15.12 8.03 -31.99
N VAL A 454 14.68 9.29 -31.95
CA VAL A 454 15.49 10.41 -32.41
C VAL A 454 16.72 10.43 -31.52
N GLU A 455 17.86 10.33 -32.18
CA GLU A 455 19.20 10.29 -31.64
C GLU A 455 19.40 11.31 -30.52
N GLY A 456 19.77 10.81 -29.34
CA GLY A 456 20.54 11.60 -28.40
C GLY A 456 21.95 11.71 -28.98
N VAL A 457 22.27 12.87 -29.56
CA VAL A 457 23.64 13.27 -29.86
C VAL A 457 24.41 13.26 -28.53
N LEU A 458 25.25 12.24 -28.35
CA LEU A 458 26.35 12.29 -27.40
C LEU A 458 27.37 13.28 -27.96
N GLU A 459 27.30 14.53 -27.52
CA GLU A 459 28.45 15.44 -27.61
C GLU A 459 29.56 14.90 -26.70
N ILE A 460 30.40 14.04 -27.25
CA ILE A 460 31.76 13.81 -26.74
C ILE A 460 32.68 14.69 -27.57
N SER A 461 32.76 15.97 -27.20
CA SER A 461 33.91 16.79 -27.58
C SER A 461 34.34 17.63 -26.39
N LYS A 462 35.28 17.09 -25.62
CA LYS A 462 36.34 17.82 -24.90
C LYS A 462 37.16 16.80 -24.14
N TYR A 463 38.22 16.30 -24.78
CA TYR A 463 39.53 16.06 -24.19
C TYR A 463 40.51 15.68 -25.31
N LYS A 464 41.16 16.70 -25.87
CA LYS A 464 42.56 16.63 -26.32
C LYS A 464 43.07 18.04 -26.68
N LYS A 465 44.15 18.43 -25.98
CA LYS A 465 45.15 19.47 -26.28
C LYS A 465 44.72 20.94 -26.14
N LEU A 466 44.90 21.52 -24.95
CA LEU A 466 46.10 22.24 -24.50
C LEU A 466 46.03 22.43 -22.99
#